data_AF-A0A6M0LHP2-F1
#
_entry.id   AF-A0A6M0LHP2-F1
#
_cell.length_a   1.000
_cell.length_b   1.000
_cell.length_c   1.000
_cell.angle_alpha   90.00
_cell.angle_beta   90.00
_cell.angle_gamma   90.00
#
_symmetry.space_group_name_H-M   'P 1'
#
loop_
_entity.id
_entity.type
_entity.pdbx_description
1 polymer ?
#
loop_
_entity_poly.entity_id
_entity_poly.type
_entity_poly.pdbx_seq_one_letter_code
_entity_poly.pdbx_strand_id
1 'polypeptide(L)' 'MKTRNEYIAHVKEKHGIIERENSRPSQNPDYVRRECPEGHWKPIEEALKYFKMI' A
#
# COMPACT_ATOMS: atom_id res chain seq x y z
N MET A 1 0.64 -13.36 -9.17
CA MET A 1 0.49 -11.90 -9.31
C MET A 1 0.41 -11.29 -7.92
N LYS A 2 1.35 -10.42 -7.54
CA LYS A 2 1.23 -9.65 -6.30
C LYS A 2 -0.02 -8.76 -6.41
N THR A 3 -0.86 -8.84 -5.39
CA THR A 3 -2.24 -8.34 -5.40
C THR A 3 -2.28 -6.83 -5.20
N ARG A 4 -3.37 -6.20 -5.68
CA ARG A 4 -3.66 -4.76 -5.52
C ARG A 4 -3.53 -4.27 -4.07
N ASN A 5 -3.68 -5.19 -3.10
CA ASN A 5 -3.52 -4.95 -1.67
C ASN A 5 -2.13 -4.41 -1.30
N GLU A 6 -1.05 -4.90 -1.93
CA GLU A 6 0.29 -4.40 -1.64
C GLU A 6 0.47 -2.95 -2.11
N TYR A 7 -0.15 -2.57 -3.22
CA TYR A 7 -0.09 -1.21 -3.74
C TYR A 7 -0.90 -0.23 -2.88
N ILE A 8 -2.11 -0.63 -2.46
CA ILE A 8 -2.93 0.18 -1.55
C ILE A 8 -2.17 0.49 -0.27
N ALA A 9 -1.52 -0.51 0.31
CA ALA A 9 -0.77 -0.35 1.54
C ALA A 9 0.50 0.53 1.36
N HIS A 10 1.07 0.65 0.16
CA HIS A 10 2.17 1.60 -0.11
C HIS A 10 1.67 3.04 -0.22
N VAL A 11 0.53 3.24 -0.87
CA VAL A 11 -0.08 4.56 -0.98
C VAL A 11 -0.47 5.07 0.40
N LYS A 12 -1.10 4.21 1.21
CA LYS A 12 -1.45 4.52 2.61
C LYS A 12 -0.24 4.88 3.47
N GLU A 13 0.85 4.11 3.36
CA GLU A 13 2.12 4.38 4.05
C GLU A 13 2.70 5.76 3.68
N LYS A 14 2.69 6.13 2.40
CA LYS A 14 3.13 7.47 1.94
C LYS A 14 2.32 8.61 2.57
N HIS A 15 1.03 8.39 2.81
CA HIS A 15 0.15 9.38 3.43
C HIS A 15 0.08 9.25 4.96
N GLY A 16 0.92 8.40 5.58
CA GLY A 16 0.93 8.20 7.03
C GLY A 16 -0.29 7.47 7.58
N ILE A 17 -1.11 6.85 6.73
CA ILE A 17 -2.20 5.98 7.16
C ILE A 17 -1.57 4.65 7.58
N ILE A 18 -1.34 4.51 8.88
CA ILE A 18 -0.83 3.27 9.46
C ILE A 18 -1.93 2.22 9.32
N GLU A 19 -1.78 1.31 8.37
CA GLU A 19 -2.56 0.09 8.40
C GLU A 19 -2.07 -0.79 9.54
N ARG A 20 -3.03 -1.37 10.27
CA ARG A 20 -2.81 -2.52 11.15
C ARG A 20 -1.71 -3.40 10.58
N GLU A 21 -0.74 -3.74 11.42
CA GLU A 21 0.36 -4.63 11.09
C GLU A 21 -0.20 -5.83 10.30
N ASN A 22 0.29 -5.99 9.07
CA ASN A 22 -0.23 -7.01 8.16
C ASN A 22 -0.13 -8.37 8.87
N SER A 23 -1.24 -9.12 8.99
CA SER A 23 -1.32 -10.37 9.76
C SER A 23 -0.29 -11.44 9.34
N ARG A 24 0.42 -11.21 8.23
CA ARG A 24 1.62 -11.93 7.82
C ARG A 24 2.78 -10.94 7.70
N PRO A 25 3.47 -10.58 8.81
CA PRO A 25 4.76 -9.94 8.69
C PRO A 25 5.67 -10.84 7.86
N SER A 26 6.50 -10.23 7.01
CA SER A 26 7.50 -11.00 6.28
C SER A 26 8.38 -11.73 7.29
N GLN A 27 8.44 -13.06 7.22
CA GLN A 27 9.40 -13.86 8.00
C GLN A 27 10.83 -13.68 7.49
N ASN A 28 11.01 -13.06 6.33
CA ASN A 28 12.30 -12.75 5.76
C ASN A 28 12.73 -11.33 6.17
N PRO A 29 13.81 -11.18 6.97
CA PRO A 29 14.32 -9.87 7.39
C PRO A 29 14.85 -9.03 6.22
N ASP A 30 15.27 -9.66 5.11
CA ASP A 30 15.73 -8.98 3.90
C ASP A 30 14.59 -8.66 2.92
N TYR A 31 13.34 -8.77 3.36
CA TYR A 31 12.19 -8.51 2.50
C TYR A 31 12.08 -7.02 2.20
N VAL A 32 12.58 -6.65 1.03
CA VAL A 32 12.28 -5.36 0.42
C VAL A 32 10.90 -5.44 -0.22
N ARG A 33 9.99 -4.63 0.28
CA ARG A 33 8.65 -4.49 -0.27
C ARG A 33 8.76 -3.85 -1.66
N ARG A 34 8.32 -4.56 -2.70
CA ARG A 34 8.32 -4.04 -4.08
C ARG A 34 7.45 -2.81 -4.19
N GLU A 35 8.03 -1.69 -4.62
CA GLU A 35 7.33 -0.42 -4.77
C GLU A 35 6.12 -0.53 -5.71
N CYS A 36 5.08 0.25 -5.41
CA CYS A 36 3.91 0.37 -6.27
C CYS A 36 4.29 1.01 -7.61
N PRO A 37 3.96 0.38 -8.76
CA PRO A 37 4.16 0.99 -10.08
C PRO A 37 3.38 2.29 -10.23
N GLU A 38 3.98 3.27 -10.90
CA GLU A 38 3.44 4.64 -11.04
C GLU A 38 2.00 4.69 -11.56
N GLY A 39 1.65 3.81 -12.51
CA GLY A 39 0.29 3.74 -13.08
C GLY A 39 -0.80 3.32 -12.08
N HIS A 40 -0.43 2.69 -10.97
CA HIS A 40 -1.38 2.30 -9.91
C HIS A 40 -1.50 3.33 -8.79
N TRP A 41 -0.58 4.30 -8.70
CA TRP A 41 -0.62 5.33 -7.65
C TRP A 41 -1.86 6.21 -7.77
N LYS A 42 -2.08 6.83 -8.94
CA LYS A 42 -3.19 7.79 -9.13
C LYS A 42 -4.57 7.17 -8.86
N PRO A 43 -4.93 6.00 -9.43
CA PRO A 43 -6.26 5.43 -9.19
C PRO A 43 -6.48 5.04 -7.72
N ILE A 44 -5.44 4.61 -7.02
CA ILE A 44 -5.52 4.27 -5.59
C ILE A 44 -5.64 5.55 -4.76
N GLU A 45 -4.87 6.59 -5.07
CA GLU A 45 -4.95 7.89 -4.40
C GLU A 45 -6.33 8.54 -4.57
N GLU A 46 -6.88 8.53 -5.78
CA GLU A 46 -8.24 9.02 -6.06
C GLU A 46 -9.29 8.22 -5.28
N ALA A 47 -9.17 6.90 -5.22
CA ALA A 47 -10.04 6.06 -4.41
C ALA A 47 -9.94 6.42 -2.91
N LEU A 48 -8.74 6.58 -2.37
CA LEU A 48 -8.54 6.95 -0.96
C LEU A 48 -9.13 8.34 -0.65
N LYS A 49 -9.00 9.32 -1.55
CA LYS A 49 -9.65 10.64 -1.44
C LYS A 49 -11.17 10.54 -1.45
N TYR A 50 -11.72 9.73 -2.37
CA TYR A 50 -13.17 9.50 -2.47
C TYR A 50 -13.74 8.93 -1.17
N PHE A 51 -13.02 8.00 -0.54
CA PHE A 51 -13.40 7.42 0.75
C PHE A 51 -13.00 8.27 1.96
N LYS A 52 -12.43 9.47 1.78
CA LYS A 52 -11.95 10.37 2.84
C LYS A 52 -10.96 9.69 3.80
N MET A 53 -10.11 8.83 3.25
CA MET A 53 -9.05 8.14 4.00
C MET A 53 -7.77 8.99 4.06
N ILE A 54 -7.49 9.75 2.99
CA ILE A 54 -6.44 10.78 2.90
C ILE A 54 -7.05 12.16 2.66
#